data_AF-A0A7K1SV35-F1
#
_entry.id   AF-A0A7K1SV35-F1
#
_cell.length_a   1.000
_cell.length_b   1.000
_cell.length_c   1.000
_cell.angle_alpha   90.00
_cell.angle_beta   90.00
_cell.angle_gamma   90.00
#
_symmetry.space_group_name_H-M   'P 1'
#
loop_
_entity.id
_entity.type
_entity.pdbx_description
1 polymer ?
#
loop_
_entity_poly.entity_id
_entity_poly.type
_entity_poly.pdbx_seq_one_letter_code
_entity_poly.pdbx_strand_id
1 'polypeptide(L)'
;MQVSEIELFRILKDKVGEEEAKTLTEYIETKVEKQFEIKKDVLATKQDLAELKGEIRLEMANHKAEIIKWMFIFWVGQLAAMIAIAELIIKR
;
A
#
# COMPACT_ATOMS: atom_id res chain seq x y z
N MET A 1 -21.55 -6.64 -21.85
CA MET A 1 -22.57 -7.61 -21.39
C MET A 1 -21.82 -8.74 -20.72
N GLN A 2 -22.00 -8.96 -19.41
CA GLN A 2 -21.42 -10.13 -18.74
C GLN A 2 -22.30 -11.32 -19.10
N VAL A 3 -21.73 -12.29 -19.82
CA VAL A 3 -22.41 -13.56 -20.13
C VAL A 3 -22.25 -14.45 -18.90
N SER A 4 -23.36 -14.92 -18.33
CA SER A 4 -23.30 -15.86 -17.21
C SER A 4 -22.80 -17.22 -17.68
N GLU A 5 -22.20 -18.02 -16.79
CA GLU A 5 -21.71 -19.37 -17.08
C GLU A 5 -22.79 -20.26 -17.70
N ILE A 6 -24.02 -20.16 -17.18
CA ILE A 6 -25.21 -20.88 -17.67
C ILE A 6 -25.55 -20.46 -19.10
N GLU A 7 -25.42 -19.18 -19.41
CA GLU A 7 -25.70 -18.63 -20.74
C GLU A 7 -24.61 -19.02 -21.75
N LEU A 8 -23.33 -19.06 -21.32
CA LEU A 8 -22.21 -19.59 -22.11
C LEU A 8 -22.40 -21.07 -22.42
N PHE A 9 -22.73 -21.88 -21.41
CA PHE A 9 -23.02 -23.30 -21.59
C PHE A 9 -24.16 -23.52 -22.58
N ARG A 10 -25.25 -22.74 -22.48
CA ARG A 10 -26.40 -22.87 -23.38
C ARG A 10 -26.03 -22.55 -24.83
N ILE A 11 -25.26 -21.49 -25.07
CA ILE A 11 -24.77 -21.11 -26.41
C ILE A 11 -23.86 -22.20 -26.99
N LEU A 12 -23.00 -22.79 -26.16
CA LEU A 12 -22.11 -23.86 -26.58
C LEU A 12 -22.88 -25.15 -26.84
N LYS A 13 -23.86 -25.51 -26.00
CA LYS A 13 -24.69 -26.71 -26.14
C LYS A 13 -25.40 -26.75 -27.48
N ASP A 14 -25.96 -25.62 -27.91
CA ASP A 14 -26.66 -25.50 -29.21
C ASP A 14 -25.73 -25.64 -30.43
N LYS A 15 -24.40 -25.51 -30.27
CA LYS A 15 -23.43 -25.51 -31.38
C LYS A 15 -22.47 -26.70 -31.41
N VAL A 16 -22.05 -27.20 -30.25
CA VAL A 16 -20.98 -28.20 -30.14
C VAL A 16 -21.39 -29.49 -29.45
N GLY A 17 -22.62 -29.58 -28.90
CA GLY A 17 -23.05 -30.73 -28.11
C GLY A 17 -22.87 -30.53 -26.61
N GLU A 18 -23.54 -31.35 -25.81
CA GLU A 18 -23.64 -31.19 -24.36
C GLU A 18 -22.32 -31.46 -23.61
N GLU A 19 -21.59 -32.50 -24.02
CA GLU A 19 -20.29 -32.89 -23.42
C GLU A 19 -19.20 -31.87 -23.73
N GLU A 20 -19.11 -31.43 -24.99
CA GLU A 20 -18.13 -30.43 -25.44
C GLU A 20 -18.41 -29.05 -24.83
N ALA A 21 -19.70 -28.66 -24.73
CA ALA A 21 -20.10 -27.43 -24.08
C ALA A 21 -19.75 -27.41 -22.60
N LYS A 22 -19.93 -28.53 -21.90
CA LYS A 22 -19.57 -28.67 -20.49
C LYS A 22 -18.06 -28.52 -20.30
N THR A 23 -17.27 -29.26 -21.07
CA THR A 23 -15.80 -29.22 -21.02
C THR A 23 -15.24 -27.82 -21.28
N LEU A 24 -15.78 -27.10 -22.27
CA LEU A 24 -15.34 -25.75 -22.60
C LEU A 24 -15.74 -24.73 -21.53
N THR A 25 -16.92 -24.90 -20.91
CA THR A 25 -17.39 -24.04 -19.82
C THR A 25 -16.51 -24.22 -18.58
N GLU A 26 -16.26 -25.46 -18.17
CA GLU A 26 -15.37 -25.80 -17.05
C GLU A 26 -13.92 -25.31 -17.27
N TYR A 27 -13.40 -25.43 -18.50
CA TYR A 27 -12.07 -24.91 -18.83
C TYR A 27 -11.98 -23.39 -18.67
N ILE A 28 -13.01 -22.66 -19.11
CA ILE A 28 -13.08 -21.21 -19.01
C ILE A 28 -13.21 -20.79 -17.53
N GLU A 29 -14.07 -21.44 -16.76
CA GLU A 29 -14.23 -21.19 -15.32
C GLU A 29 -12.88 -21.37 -14.59
N THR A 30 -12.23 -22.51 -14.80
CA THR A 30 -10.91 -22.82 -14.21
C THR A 30 -9.85 -21.78 -14.62
N LYS A 31 -9.85 -21.33 -15.89
CA LYS A 31 -8.93 -20.29 -16.36
C LYS A 31 -9.22 -18.94 -15.70
N VAL A 32 -10.48 -18.59 -15.51
CA VAL A 32 -10.91 -17.33 -14.87
C VAL A 32 -10.52 -17.34 -13.40
N GLU A 33 -10.80 -18.41 -12.66
CA GLU A 33 -10.39 -18.56 -11.26
C GLU A 33 -8.87 -18.47 -11.10
N LYS A 34 -8.12 -19.17 -11.95
CA LYS A 34 -6.66 -19.13 -11.93
C LYS A 34 -6.11 -17.73 -12.20
N GLN A 35 -6.70 -17.00 -13.16
CA GLN A 35 -6.32 -15.60 -13.43
C GLN A 35 -6.71 -14.66 -12.29
N PHE A 36 -7.81 -14.93 -11.60
CA PHE A 36 -8.25 -14.17 -10.44
C PHE A 36 -7.29 -14.37 -9.26
N GLU A 37 -6.92 -15.61 -8.93
CA GLU A 37 -5.95 -15.89 -7.86
C GLU A 37 -4.57 -15.28 -8.17
N ILE A 38 -4.08 -15.37 -9.41
CA ILE A 38 -2.82 -14.69 -9.81
C ILE A 38 -2.90 -13.18 -9.61
N LYS A 39 -4.04 -12.56 -9.93
CA LYS A 39 -4.22 -11.10 -9.79
C LYS A 39 -4.45 -10.67 -8.35
N LYS A 40 -5.07 -11.51 -7.53
CA LYS A 40 -5.34 -11.26 -6.11
C LYS A 40 -4.05 -11.03 -5.32
N ASP A 41 -2.98 -11.75 -5.64
CA ASP A 41 -1.66 -11.55 -5.04
C ASP A 41 -0.99 -10.21 -5.43
N VAL A 42 -1.43 -9.60 -6.54
CA VAL A 42 -0.93 -8.27 -6.98
C VAL A 42 -1.74 -7.13 -6.36
N LEU A 43 -2.92 -7.43 -5.79
CA LEU A 43 -3.78 -6.44 -5.18
C LEU A 43 -3.43 -6.28 -3.70
N ALA A 44 -2.93 -5.10 -3.33
CA ALA A 44 -2.79 -4.74 -1.92
C ALA A 44 -4.15 -4.83 -1.22
N THR A 45 -4.22 -5.62 -0.16
CA THR A 45 -5.43 -5.75 0.63
C THR A 45 -5.68 -4.48 1.44
N LYS A 46 -6.92 -4.30 1.90
CA LYS A 46 -7.24 -3.19 2.82
C LYS A 46 -6.42 -3.26 4.12
N GLN A 47 -6.02 -4.48 4.52
CA GLN A 47 -5.20 -4.72 5.70
C GLN A 47 -3.76 -4.24 5.46
N ASP A 48 -3.16 -4.61 4.33
CA ASP A 48 -1.79 -4.19 3.97
C ASP A 48 -1.68 -2.66 3.92
N LEU A 49 -2.71 -2.00 3.36
CA LEU A 49 -2.75 -0.54 3.31
C LEU A 49 -2.93 0.10 4.69
N ALA A 50 -3.67 -0.55 5.60
CA ALA A 50 -3.85 -0.08 6.96
C ALA A 50 -2.56 -0.23 7.78
N GLU A 51 -1.84 -1.34 7.60
CA GLU A 51 -0.55 -1.61 8.22
C GLU A 51 0.51 -0.62 7.74
N LEU A 52 0.67 -0.45 6.42
CA LEU A 52 1.59 0.53 5.82
C LEU A 52 1.30 1.95 6.31
N LYS A 53 0.02 2.34 6.42
CA LYS A 53 -0.37 3.65 6.96
C LYS A 53 -0.02 3.79 8.44
N GLY A 54 -0.10 2.70 9.21
CA GLY A 54 0.32 2.64 10.60
C GLY A 54 1.83 2.85 10.74
N GLU A 55 2.62 2.10 9.98
CA GLU A 55 4.08 2.19 9.94
C GLU A 55 4.55 3.60 9.55
N ILE A 56 4.01 4.16 8.47
CA ILE A 56 4.33 5.53 8.02
C ILE A 56 4.05 6.55 9.12
N ARG A 57 2.93 6.41 9.86
CA ARG A 57 2.59 7.31 10.97
C ARG A 57 3.57 7.19 12.12
N LEU A 58 4.00 5.97 12.45
CA LEU A 58 4.97 5.71 13.50
C LEU A 58 6.34 6.33 13.13
N GLU A 59 6.82 6.06 11.92
CA GLU A 59 8.08 6.62 11.43
C GLU A 59 8.04 8.14 11.42
N MET A 60 6.94 8.74 10.95
CA MET A 60 6.79 10.19 10.93
C MET A 60 6.80 10.78 12.35
N ALA A 61 6.17 10.12 13.32
CA ALA A 61 6.22 10.53 14.71
C ALA A 61 7.64 10.46 15.29
N ASN A 62 8.38 9.39 14.98
CA ASN A 62 9.77 9.21 15.40
C ASN A 62 10.69 10.28 14.82
N HIS A 63 10.61 10.53 13.51
CA HIS A 63 11.40 11.58 12.85
C HIS A 63 11.07 12.96 13.42
N LYS A 64 9.80 13.26 13.67
CA LYS A 64 9.41 14.53 14.31
C LYS A 64 10.03 14.65 15.70
N ALA A 65 10.01 13.59 16.51
CA ALA A 65 10.61 13.59 17.84
C ALA A 65 12.14 13.77 17.77
N GLU A 66 12.81 13.16 16.81
CA GLU A 66 14.25 13.35 16.58
C GLU A 66 14.61 14.77 16.16
N ILE A 67 13.87 15.35 15.22
CA ILE A 67 14.05 16.74 14.81
C ILE A 67 13.89 17.66 16.02
N ILE A 68 12.86 17.46 16.85
CA ILE A 68 12.65 18.25 18.07
C ILE A 68 13.85 18.12 19.02
N LYS A 69 14.34 16.89 19.27
CA LYS A 69 15.53 16.66 20.11
C LYS A 69 16.76 17.42 19.59
N TRP A 70 17.02 17.35 18.29
CA TRP A 70 18.15 18.07 17.68
C TRP A 70 17.99 19.59 17.72
N MET A 71 16.76 20.09 17.55
CA MET A 71 16.47 21.52 17.71
C MET A 71 16.79 22.02 19.11
N PHE A 72 16.49 21.24 20.17
CA PHE A 72 16.85 21.63 21.54
C PHE A 72 18.37 21.76 21.73
N ILE A 73 19.16 20.77 21.27
CA ILE A 73 20.62 20.83 21.36
C ILE A 73 21.16 22.03 20.60
N PHE A 74 20.66 22.25 19.39
CA PHE A 74 21.05 23.38 18.56
C PHE A 74 20.71 24.72 19.22
N TRP A 75 19.51 24.88 19.78
CA TRP A 75 19.07 26.13 20.42
C TRP A 75 19.84 26.43 21.70
N VAL A 76 20.14 25.42 22.51
CA VAL A 76 21.00 25.61 23.69
C VAL A 76 22.40 26.06 23.27
N GLY A 77 22.96 25.45 22.22
CA GLY A 77 24.24 25.87 21.65
C GLY A 77 24.21 27.32 21.13
N GLN A 78 23.17 27.70 20.39
CA GLN A 78 22.99 29.08 19.92
C GLN A 78 22.87 30.07 21.09
N LEU A 79 22.09 29.76 22.13
CA LEU A 79 21.92 30.62 23.30
C LEU A 79 23.25 30.83 24.03
N ALA A 80 24.03 29.75 24.23
CA ALA A 80 25.36 29.83 24.84
C ALA A 80 26.31 30.70 24.00
N ALA A 81 26.31 30.54 22.68
CA ALA A 81 27.12 31.36 21.78
C ALA A 81 26.72 32.85 21.83
N MET A 82 25.42 33.15 21.87
CA MET A 82 24.94 34.53 22.01
C MET A 82 25.38 35.17 23.33
N ILE A 83 25.30 34.42 24.45
CA ILE A 83 25.75 34.90 25.76
C ILE A 83 27.25 35.19 25.73
N ALA A 84 28.06 34.29 25.17
CA ALA A 84 29.50 34.48 25.06
C ALA A 84 29.85 35.73 24.22
N ILE A 85 29.13 35.95 23.11
CA ILE A 85 29.31 37.14 22.27
C ILE A 85 28.91 38.41 23.05
N ALA A 86 27.77 38.39 23.75
CA ALA A 86 27.31 39.53 24.54
C ALA A 86 28.31 39.89 25.64
N GLU A 87 28.84 38.90 26.37
CA GLU A 87 29.87 39.12 27.38
C GLU A 87 31.15 39.71 26.78
N LEU A 88 31.59 39.23 25.61
CA LEU A 88 32.79 39.73 24.94
C LEU A 88 32.64 41.20 24.53
N ILE A 89 31.43 41.61 24.12
CA ILE A 89 31.13 42.99 23.75
C ILE A 89 31.06 43.88 25.00
N ILE A 90 30.48 43.42 26.11
CA ILE A 90 30.32 44.19 27.35
C ILE A 90 31.64 44.34 28.12
N LYS A 91 32.52 43.32 28.08
CA LYS A 91 33.84 43.34 28.75
C LYS A 91 34.92 44.08 27.95
N ARG A 92 34.61 44.56 26.74
CA ARG A 92 35.47 45.41 25.91
C ARG A 92 35.25 46.88 26.23
#